data_AF-M5E4S4-F1
#
_entry.id   AF-M5E4S4-F1
#
_cell.length_a   1.000
_cell.length_b   1.000
_cell.length_c   1.000
_cell.angle_alpha   90.00
_cell.angle_beta   90.00
_cell.angle_gamma   90.00
#
_symmetry.space_group_name_H-M   'P 1'
#
loop_
_entity.id
_entity.type
_entity.pdbx_description
1 polymer ?
#
loop_
_entity_poly.entity_id
_entity_poly.type
_entity_poly.pdbx_seq_one_letter_code
_entity_poly.pdbx_strand_id
1 'polypeptide(L)'
;MVSKQAYQEQLEARLLVMQTEIDQLKVKLRQAERALEEYKVDFDSDGALEEMNEYFEEIRITLYDLKAANDEVWQPLKTGIGEAWNALNDNLTDIHHRIK
;
A
#
# COMPACT_ATOMS: atom_id res chain seq x y z
N MET A 1 14.80 -13.82 16.88
CA MET A 1 13.44 -13.37 16.52
C MET A 1 13.42 -11.85 16.60
N VAL A 2 12.81 -11.16 15.65
CA VAL A 2 12.59 -9.71 15.73
C VAL A 2 11.57 -9.43 16.83
N SER A 3 11.83 -8.46 17.71
CA SER A 3 10.88 -8.07 18.76
C SER A 3 9.66 -7.37 18.15
N LYS A 4 8.53 -7.40 18.87
CA LYS A 4 7.31 -6.71 18.46
C LYS A 4 7.57 -5.21 18.17
N GLN A 5 8.33 -4.56 19.05
CA GLN A 5 8.68 -3.14 18.89
C GLN A 5 9.53 -2.89 17.64
N ALA A 6 10.58 -3.68 17.42
CA ALA A 6 11.43 -3.53 16.23
C ALA A 6 10.64 -3.79 14.94
N TYR A 7 9.67 -4.71 14.97
CA TYR A 7 8.77 -4.95 13.84
C TYR A 7 7.84 -3.75 13.58
N GLN A 8 7.29 -3.13 14.63
CA GLN A 8 6.43 -1.95 14.50
C GLN A 8 7.18 -0.76 13.90
N GLU A 9 8.37 -0.43 14.42
CA GLU A 9 9.19 0.67 13.91
C GLU A 9 9.57 0.45 12.44
N GLN A 10 9.91 -0.79 12.07
CA GLN A 10 10.20 -1.15 10.68
C GLN A 10 8.97 -0.98 9.79
N LEU A 11 7.79 -1.40 10.25
CA LEU A 11 6.56 -1.33 9.47
C LEU A 11 6.10 0.12 9.26
N GLU A 12 6.20 0.97 10.29
CA GLU A 12 5.91 2.40 10.20
C GLU A 12 6.78 3.10 9.16
N ALA A 13 8.09 2.82 9.17
CA ALA A 13 9.01 3.38 8.19
C ALA A 13 8.66 2.93 6.76
N ARG A 14 8.28 1.66 6.58
CA ARG A 14 7.86 1.13 5.28
C ARG A 14 6.57 1.76 4.78
N LEU A 15 5.58 1.96 5.66
CA LEU A 15 4.32 2.62 5.30
C LEU A 15 4.54 4.06 4.83
N LEU A 16 5.45 4.80 5.46
CA LEU A 16 5.77 6.17 5.05
C LEU A 16 6.36 6.23 3.63
N VAL A 17 7.30 5.33 3.33
CA VAL A 17 7.88 5.22 1.98
C VAL A 17 6.79 4.88 0.98
N MET A 18 5.93 3.92 1.32
CA MET A 18 4.90 3.43 0.42
C MET A 18 3.84 4.48 0.08
N GLN A 19 3.40 5.26 1.07
CA GLN A 19 2.51 6.39 0.85
C GLN A 19 3.08 7.36 -0.19
N THR A 20 4.38 7.62 -0.10
CA THR A 20 5.07 8.52 -1.03
C THR A 20 5.06 7.97 -2.46
N GLU A 21 5.26 6.65 -2.63
CA GLU A 21 5.22 5.99 -3.95
C GLU A 21 3.82 6.04 -4.57
N ILE A 22 2.78 5.74 -3.79
CA ILE A 22 1.38 5.83 -4.21
C ILE A 22 1.04 7.26 -4.67
N ASP A 23 1.47 8.27 -3.92
CA ASP A 23 1.23 9.67 -4.27
C ASP A 23 1.93 10.09 -5.57
N GLN A 24 3.15 9.60 -5.79
CA GLN A 24 3.86 9.83 -7.05
C GLN A 24 3.15 9.18 -8.24
N LEU A 25 2.63 7.95 -8.09
CA LEU A 25 1.85 7.27 -9.12
C LEU A 25 0.57 8.04 -9.44
N LYS A 26 -0.16 8.50 -8.41
CA LYS A 26 -1.35 9.36 -8.58
C LYS A 26 -1.04 10.62 -9.38
N VAL A 27 0.13 11.24 -9.17
CA VAL A 27 0.55 12.41 -9.97
C VAL A 27 0.83 12.02 -11.42
N LYS A 28 1.57 10.94 -11.66
CA LYS A 28 1.89 10.47 -13.02
C LYS A 28 0.64 10.13 -13.83
N LEU A 29 -0.33 9.45 -13.20
CA LEU A 29 -1.62 9.13 -13.82
C LEU A 29 -2.37 10.39 -14.25
N ARG A 30 -2.51 11.37 -13.35
CA ARG A 30 -3.13 12.66 -13.69
C ARG A 30 -2.40 13.42 -14.80
N GLN A 31 -1.07 13.30 -14.88
CA GLN A 31 -0.30 13.89 -15.97
C GLN A 31 -0.57 13.19 -17.31
N ALA A 32 -0.63 11.85 -17.30
CA ALA A 32 -0.95 11.05 -18.48
C ALA A 32 -2.38 11.33 -18.97
N GLU A 33 -3.38 11.39 -18.09
CA GLU A 33 -4.76 11.74 -18.41
C GLU A 33 -4.86 13.11 -19.10
N ARG A 34 -4.18 14.13 -18.56
CA ARG A 34 -4.13 15.47 -19.16
C ARG A 34 -3.41 15.49 -20.51
N ALA A 35 -2.37 14.68 -20.68
CA ALA A 35 -1.66 14.58 -21.95
C ALA A 35 -2.49 13.80 -23.01
N LEU A 36 -3.38 12.92 -22.57
CA LEU A 36 -4.25 12.07 -23.39
C LEU A 36 -5.68 12.61 -23.51
N GLU A 37 -5.91 13.89 -23.18
CA GLU A 37 -7.21 14.56 -23.32
C GLU A 37 -7.72 14.56 -24.78
N GLU A 38 -6.83 14.36 -25.77
CA GLU A 38 -7.20 14.13 -27.18
C GLU A 38 -7.73 12.71 -27.49
N TYR A 39 -7.55 11.72 -26.60
CA TYR A 39 -7.90 10.32 -26.88
C TYR A 39 -8.75 9.59 -25.83
N LYS A 40 -9.17 10.24 -24.72
CA LYS A 40 -9.95 9.59 -23.63
C LYS A 40 -9.39 8.21 -23.29
N VAL A 41 -8.08 8.12 -23.06
CA VAL A 41 -7.54 6.90 -22.46
C VAL A 41 -8.04 6.92 -21.02
N ASP A 42 -9.05 6.10 -20.76
CA ASP A 42 -9.60 5.87 -19.44
C ASP A 42 -8.51 5.17 -18.62
N PHE A 43 -7.66 5.99 -18.00
CA PHE A 43 -6.65 5.52 -17.04
C PHE A 43 -7.24 5.47 -15.62
N ASP A 44 -8.57 5.54 -15.51
CA ASP A 44 -9.33 5.03 -14.38
C ASP A 44 -9.29 3.48 -14.42
N SER A 45 -8.07 2.95 -14.33
CA SER A 45 -7.72 1.56 -14.54
C SER A 45 -8.29 0.67 -13.43
N ASP A 46 -9.56 0.29 -13.57
CA ASP A 46 -10.22 -0.83 -12.88
C ASP A 46 -10.20 -0.80 -11.34
N GLY A 47 -10.07 0.36 -10.70
CA GLY A 47 -10.07 0.47 -9.23
C GLY A 47 -8.73 0.08 -8.56
N ALA A 48 -7.66 -0.18 -9.32
CA ALA A 48 -6.38 -0.62 -8.76
C ALA A 48 -5.78 0.38 -7.74
N LEU A 49 -5.91 1.69 -7.98
CA LEU A 49 -5.52 2.72 -7.01
C LEU A 49 -6.37 2.71 -5.74
N GLU A 50 -7.63 2.30 -5.86
CA GLU A 50 -8.59 2.21 -4.77
C GLU A 50 -8.27 0.99 -3.90
N GLU A 51 -8.06 -0.17 -4.52
CA GLU A 51 -7.56 -1.40 -3.88
C GLU A 51 -6.24 -1.17 -3.13
N MET A 52 -5.30 -0.42 -3.71
CA MET A 52 -4.06 -0.07 -3.01
C MET A 52 -4.31 0.80 -1.77
N ASN A 53 -5.26 1.74 -1.81
CA ASN A 53 -5.59 2.53 -0.63
C ASN A 53 -6.27 1.65 0.43
N GLU A 54 -7.11 0.70 0.03
CA GLU A 54 -7.76 -0.24 0.95
C GLU A 54 -6.73 -1.10 1.68
N TYR A 55 -5.80 -1.76 0.96
CA TYR A 55 -4.73 -2.54 1.60
C TYR A 55 -3.82 -1.66 2.47
N PHE A 56 -3.53 -0.45 2.03
CA PHE A 56 -2.73 0.49 2.83
C PHE A 56 -3.42 0.83 4.15
N GLU A 57 -4.73 1.12 4.13
CA GLU A 57 -5.50 1.41 5.34
C GLU A 57 -5.68 0.16 6.22
N GLU A 58 -5.85 -1.03 5.64
CA GLU A 58 -5.89 -2.29 6.38
C GLU A 58 -4.59 -2.53 7.16
N ILE A 59 -3.43 -2.25 6.55
CA ILE A 59 -2.13 -2.39 7.21
C ILE A 59 -1.99 -1.34 8.33
N ARG A 60 -2.52 -0.12 8.15
CA ARG A 60 -2.52 0.92 9.20
C ARG A 60 -3.39 0.54 10.39
N ILE A 61 -4.60 0.04 10.15
CA ILE A 61 -5.52 -0.44 11.18
C ILE A 61 -4.87 -1.63 11.92
N THR A 62 -4.36 -2.61 11.19
CA THR A 62 -3.73 -3.78 11.81
C THR A 62 -2.46 -3.42 12.59
N LEU A 63 -1.70 -2.40 12.15
CA LEU A 63 -0.59 -1.84 12.93
C LEU A 63 -1.06 -1.17 14.22
N TYR A 64 -2.18 -0.45 14.21
CA TYR A 64 -2.79 0.11 15.41
C TYR A 64 -3.17 -1.01 16.40
N ASP A 65 -3.82 -2.07 15.92
CA ASP A 65 -4.18 -3.22 16.75
C ASP A 65 -2.93 -3.96 17.26
N LEU A 66 -1.90 -4.07 16.42
CA LEU A 66 -0.61 -4.62 16.81
C LEU A 66 -0.01 -3.82 17.97
N LYS A 67 -0.11 -2.48 18.00
CA LYS A 67 0.36 -1.66 19.14
C LYS A 67 -0.33 -2.04 20.44
N ALA A 68 -1.63 -2.30 20.41
CA ALA A 68 -2.42 -2.69 21.58
C ALA A 68 -2.29 -4.17 21.97
N ALA A 69 -1.83 -5.05 21.08
CA ALA A 69 -1.80 -6.49 21.31
C ALA A 69 -0.82 -6.96 22.41
N ASN A 70 -1.11 -8.10 23.04
CA ASN A 70 -0.16 -8.79 23.93
C ASN A 70 0.74 -9.76 23.14
N ASP A 71 1.63 -10.47 23.86
CA ASP A 71 2.61 -11.38 23.27
C ASP A 71 2.01 -12.63 22.59
N GLU A 72 0.76 -12.98 22.89
CA GLU A 72 0.07 -14.13 22.29
C GLU A 72 -0.66 -13.74 21.00
N VAL A 73 -1.23 -12.53 20.96
CA VAL A 73 -2.10 -12.06 19.87
C VAL A 73 -1.32 -11.36 18.74
N TRP A 74 -0.10 -10.87 18.99
CA TRP A 74 0.65 -10.12 17.98
C TRP A 74 1.19 -10.99 16.81
N GLN A 75 1.39 -12.29 17.01
CA GLN A 75 1.89 -13.19 15.97
C GLN A 75 0.87 -13.38 14.83
N PRO A 76 -0.42 -13.69 15.10
CA PRO A 76 -1.46 -13.64 14.08
C PRO A 76 -1.56 -12.30 13.34
N LEU A 77 -1.51 -11.17 14.06
CA LEU A 77 -1.58 -9.83 13.45
C LEU A 77 -0.41 -9.55 12.52
N LYS A 78 0.79 -9.99 12.89
CA LYS A 78 1.98 -9.90 12.04
C LYS A 78 1.79 -10.63 10.71
N THR A 79 1.19 -11.83 10.73
CA THR A 79 0.90 -12.60 9.52
C THR A 79 -0.08 -11.87 8.62
N GLY A 80 -1.20 -11.37 9.16
CA GLY A 80 -2.18 -10.60 8.39
C GLY A 80 -1.59 -9.34 7.75
N ILE A 81 -0.75 -8.59 8.49
CA ILE A 81 0.01 -7.47 7.93
C ILE A 81 0.88 -7.91 6.74
N GLY A 82 1.54 -9.06 6.84
CA GLY A 82 2.39 -9.59 5.78
C GLY A 82 1.61 -9.92 4.50
N GLU A 83 0.42 -10.50 4.65
CA GLU A 83 -0.46 -10.84 3.52
C GLU A 83 -0.98 -9.58 2.82
N ALA A 84 -1.53 -8.61 3.56
CA ALA A 84 -1.99 -7.33 3.01
C ALA A 84 -0.85 -6.53 2.36
N TRP A 85 0.35 -6.57 2.94
CA TRP A 85 1.53 -5.92 2.36
C TRP A 85 1.96 -6.53 1.03
N ASN A 86 1.90 -7.86 0.90
CA ASN A 86 2.22 -8.52 -0.36
C ASN A 86 1.21 -8.14 -1.45
N ALA A 87 -0.09 -8.14 -1.13
CA ALA A 87 -1.13 -7.72 -2.07
C ALA A 87 -0.95 -6.27 -2.55
N LEU A 88 -0.63 -5.35 -1.63
CA LEU A 88 -0.31 -3.96 -1.98
C LEU A 88 0.86 -3.87 -2.96
N ASN A 89 1.93 -4.63 -2.72
CA ASN A 89 3.13 -4.61 -3.55
C ASN A 89 2.90 -5.18 -4.96
N ASP A 90 2.04 -6.20 -5.07
CA ASP A 90 1.67 -6.78 -6.35
C ASP A 90 0.88 -5.76 -7.20
N ASN A 91 -0.09 -5.07 -6.60
CA ASN A 91 -0.85 -4.01 -7.27
C ASN A 91 0.04 -2.81 -7.69
N LEU A 92 0.97 -2.38 -6.83
CA LEU A 92 1.96 -1.35 -7.18
C LEU A 92 2.78 -1.72 -8.41
N THR A 93 3.21 -2.98 -8.47
CA THR A 93 4.02 -3.51 -9.57
C THR A 93 3.22 -3.51 -10.88
N ASP A 94 1.94 -3.91 -10.83
CA ASP A 94 1.04 -3.88 -11.98
C ASP A 94 0.86 -2.45 -12.53
N ILE A 95 0.53 -1.49 -11.67
CA ILE A 95 0.35 -0.09 -12.07
C ILE A 95 1.63 0.48 -12.69
N HIS A 96 2.79 0.18 -12.11
CA HIS A 96 4.07 0.64 -12.67
C HIS A 96 4.27 0.10 -14.09
N HIS A 97 3.96 -1.17 -14.35
CA HIS A 97 4.05 -1.74 -15.68
C HIS A 97 3.07 -1.10 -16.68
N ARG A 98 1.88 -0.69 -16.23
CA ARG A 98 0.86 -0.07 -17.10
C ARG A 98 1.21 1.37 -17.49
N ILE A 99 1.87 2.12 -16.60
CA ILE A 99 2.22 3.54 -16.82
C ILE A 99 3.53 3.72 -17.61
N LYS A 100 4.39 2.70 -17.67
CA LYS A 100 5.71 2.76 -18.30
C LYS A 100 5.67 2.45 -19.80
#